data_AF-A0A8T4DDD8-F1
#
_entry.id   AF-A0A8T4DDD8-F1
#
_cell.length_a   1.000
_cell.length_b   1.000
_cell.length_c   1.000
_cell.angle_alpha   90.00
_cell.angle_beta   90.00
_cell.angle_gamma   90.00
#
_symmetry.space_group_name_H-M   'P 1'
#
loop_
_entity.id
_entity.type
_entity.pdbx_description
1 polymer ?
#
loop_
_entity_poly.entity_id
_entity_poly.type
_entity_poly.pdbx_seq_one_letter_code
_entity_poly.pdbx_strand_id
1 'polypeptide(L)' 'MSVWEGLSNLAVTIVASVVLILLGIIYFMLTIWVIKIGAQFAGLVLVGGDMIVLTAGIVTAAAILGSAIQQ' A
#
# COMPACT_ATOMS: atom_id res chain seq x y z
N MET A 1 -3.25 10.64 -34.05
CA MET A 1 -2.36 10.42 -32.88
C MET A 1 -1.01 10.05 -33.43
N SER A 2 -0.01 10.91 -33.27
CA SER A 2 1.33 10.57 -33.75
C SER A 2 1.95 9.50 -32.83
N VAL A 3 2.76 8.60 -33.39
CA VAL A 3 3.47 7.57 -32.61
C VAL A 3 4.31 8.20 -31.48
N TRP A 4 4.75 9.44 -31.69
CA TRP A 4 5.47 10.26 -30.71
C TRP A 4 4.60 10.65 -29.51
N GLU A 5 3.34 11.02 -29.72
CA GLU A 5 2.40 11.30 -28.62
C GLU A 5 2.10 10.04 -27.80
N GLY A 6 2.01 8.88 -28.46
CA GLY A 6 1.83 7.59 -27.79
C GLY A 6 3.00 7.22 -26.88
N LEU A 7 4.23 7.40 -27.35
CA LEU A 7 5.45 7.15 -26.56
C LEU A 7 5.56 8.10 -25.36
N SER A 8 5.23 9.38 -25.55
CA SER A 8 5.21 10.37 -24.46
C SER A 8 4.20 9.99 -23.38
N ASN A 9 2.98 9.60 -23.77
CA ASN A 9 1.94 9.20 -22.81
C ASN A 9 2.29 7.91 -22.06
N LEU A 10 2.97 6.97 -22.73
CA LEU A 10 3.46 5.75 -22.09
C LEU A 10 4.50 6.07 -21.01
N ALA A 11 5.45 6.97 -21.30
CA ALA A 11 6.45 7.41 -20.34
C ALA A 11 5.82 8.08 -19.12
N VAL A 12 4.83 8.96 -19.33
CA VAL A 12 4.08 9.61 -18.24
C VAL A 12 3.34 8.57 -17.38
N THR A 13 2.72 7.57 -18.00
CA THR A 13 2.00 6.51 -17.28
C THR A 13 2.96 5.70 -16.40
N ILE A 14 4.13 5.33 -16.93
CA ILE A 14 5.16 4.60 -16.16
C ILE A 14 5.59 5.41 -14.94
N VAL A 15 5.89 6.69 -15.12
CA VAL A 15 6.29 7.58 -14.02
C VAL A 15 5.16 7.70 -12.99
N ALA A 16 3.91 7.88 -13.43
CA ALA A 16 2.76 7.95 -12.55
C ALA A 16 2.57 6.66 -11.73
N SER A 17 2.71 5.49 -12.35
CA SER A 17 2.65 4.20 -11.66
C SER A 17 3.76 4.05 -10.62
N VAL A 18 4.99 4.45 -10.94
CA VAL A 18 6.10 4.43 -9.97
C VAL A 18 5.82 5.34 -8.77
N VAL A 19 5.30 6.55 -9.01
CA VAL A 19 4.92 7.48 -7.94
C VAL A 19 3.82 6.89 -7.07
N LEU A 20 2.79 6.28 -7.66
CA LEU A 20 1.71 5.62 -6.91
C LEU A 20 2.21 4.46 -6.05
N ILE A 21 3.15 3.65 -6.58
CA ILE A 21 3.78 2.57 -5.81
C ILE A 21 4.53 3.12 -4.61
N LEU A 22 5.36 4.15 -4.81
CA LEU A 22 6.11 4.80 -3.73
C LEU A 22 5.18 5.40 -2.67
N LEU A 23 4.11 6.05 -3.10
CA LEU A 23 3.11 6.62 -2.19
C LEU A 23 2.43 5.51 -1.36
N GLY A 24 2.09 4.38 -1.99
CA GLY A 24 1.54 3.21 -1.30
C GLY A 24 2.50 2.65 -0.23
N ILE A 25 3.80 2.56 -0.53
CA ILE A 25 4.81 2.10 0.44
C ILE A 25 4.90 3.06 1.63
N ILE A 26 4.93 4.36 1.39
CA ILE A 26 4.97 5.38 2.45
C ILE A 26 3.72 5.28 3.33
N TYR A 27 2.55 5.17 2.72
CA TYR A 27 1.27 5.05 3.43
C TYR A 27 1.23 3.78 4.30
N PHE A 28 1.75 2.68 3.76
CA PHE A 28 1.89 1.43 4.49
C PHE A 28 2.79 1.58 5.72
N MET A 29 3.98 2.19 5.56
CA MET A 29 4.89 2.43 6.69
C MET A 29 4.26 3.31 7.77
N LEU A 30 3.58 4.40 7.38
CA LEU A 30 2.88 5.27 8.33
C LEU A 30 1.76 4.53 9.06
N THR A 31 1.01 3.69 8.35
CA THR A 31 -0.06 2.87 8.95
C THR A 31 0.50 1.93 10.01
N ILE A 32 1.60 1.24 9.70
CA ILE A 32 2.29 0.39 10.67
C ILE A 32 2.76 1.19 11.89
N TRP A 33 3.31 2.38 11.67
CA TRP A 33 3.76 3.24 12.75
C TRP A 33 2.62 3.67 13.68
N VAL A 34 1.47 4.07 13.11
CA VAL A 34 0.26 4.41 13.87
C VAL A 34 -0.23 3.22 14.68
N ILE A 35 -0.29 2.02 14.08
CA ILE A 35 -0.72 0.80 14.77
C ILE A 35 0.22 0.47 15.92
N LYS A 36 1.54 0.58 15.72
CA LYS A 36 2.54 0.30 16.75
C LYS A 36 2.41 1.26 17.94
N ILE A 37 2.18 2.55 17.68
CA ILE A 37 1.94 3.55 18.71
C ILE A 37 0.61 3.27 19.44
N GLY A 38 -0.47 3.01 18.71
CA GLY A 38 -1.77 2.67 19.29
C GLY A 38 -1.71 1.44 20.19
N ALA A 39 -0.99 0.39 19.77
CA ALA A 39 -0.78 -0.81 20.57
C ALA A 39 0.02 -0.55 21.86
N GLN A 40 1.03 0.32 21.80
CA GLN A 40 1.78 0.75 22.99
C GLN A 40 0.89 1.50 23.98
N PHE A 41 0.02 2.39 23.49
CA PHE A 41 -0.97 3.08 24.34
C PHE A 41 -2.00 2.13 24.96
N ALA A 42 -2.33 1.03 24.30
CA ALA A 42 -3.22 0.00 24.80
C ALA A 42 -2.56 -0.99 25.80
N GLY A 43 -1.26 -0.80 26.12
CA GLY A 43 -0.52 -1.69 27.02
C GLY A 43 -0.14 -3.04 26.41
N LEU A 44 -0.26 -3.19 25.08
CA LEU A 44 0.14 -4.40 24.36
C LEU A 44 1.62 -4.29 24.00
N VAL A 45 2.48 -4.89 24.83
CA VAL A 45 3.95 -4.75 24.76
C VAL A 45 4.58 -5.61 23.66
N LEU A 46 3.86 -6.59 23.10
CA LEU A 46 4.39 -7.58 22.16
C LEU A 46 3.63 -7.59 20.83
N VAL A 47 3.55 -6.45 20.16
CA VAL A 47 3.24 -6.46 18.72
C VAL A 47 4.56 -6.62 17.96
N GLY A 48 4.97 -7.88 17.81
CA GLY A 48 6.13 -8.27 17.01
C GLY A 48 5.96 -7.89 15.54
N GLY A 49 7.07 -7.64 14.84
CA GLY A 49 7.04 -7.25 13.42
C GLY A 49 6.39 -8.31 12.52
N ASP A 50 6.45 -9.58 12.91
CA ASP A 50 5.77 -10.72 12.32
C ASP A 50 4.24 -10.58 12.35
N MET A 51 3.66 -10.16 13.47
CA MET A 51 2.22 -9.93 13.63
C MET A 51 1.74 -8.75 12.77
N ILE A 52 2.58 -7.71 12.64
CA ILE A 52 2.32 -6.54 11.79
C ILE A 52 2.30 -6.95 10.31
N VAL A 53 3.28 -7.73 9.87
CA VAL A 53 3.36 -8.21 8.48
C VAL A 53 2.22 -9.18 8.17
N LEU A 54 1.82 -10.03 9.13
CA LEU A 54 0.69 -10.93 8.98
C LEU A 54 -0.64 -10.17 8.83
N THR A 55 -0.92 -9.21 9.70
CA THR A 55 -2.14 -8.39 9.64
C THR A 55 -2.17 -7.51 8.39
N ALA A 56 -1.04 -6.92 8.00
CA ALA A 56 -0.88 -6.24 6.72
C ALA A 56 -1.21 -7.14 5.53
N GLY A 57 -0.66 -8.36 5.49
CA GLY A 57 -0.95 -9.35 4.45
C GLY A 57 -2.43 -9.72 4.38
N ILE A 58 -3.08 -9.91 5.55
CA ILE A 58 -4.52 -10.19 5.64
C ILE A 58 -5.34 -9.01 5.12
N VAL A 59 -5.03 -7.78 5.52
CA VAL A 59 -5.76 -6.58 5.07
C VAL A 59 -5.58 -6.33 3.58
N THR A 60 -4.37 -6.51 3.04
CA THR A 60 -4.13 -6.41 1.59
C THR A 60 -4.85 -7.51 0.82
N ALA A 61 -4.83 -8.75 1.30
CA ALA A 61 -5.59 -9.84 0.68
C ALA A 61 -7.10 -9.55 0.71
N ALA A 62 -7.63 -9.04 1.82
CA ALA A 62 -9.02 -8.63 1.96
C ALA A 62 -9.39 -7.47 1.02
N ALA A 63 -8.51 -6.48 0.84
CA ALA A 63 -8.72 -5.38 -0.09
C ALA A 63 -8.75 -5.85 -1.55
N ILE A 64 -7.86 -6.77 -1.93
CA ILE A 64 -7.86 -7.39 -3.27
C ILE A 64 -9.16 -8.16 -3.49
N LEU A 65 -9.56 -9.02 -2.54
CA LEU A 65 -10.80 -9.78 -2.62
C LEU A 65 -12.03 -8.86 -2.66
N GLY A 66 -12.07 -7.80 -1.85
CA GLY A 66 -13.14 -6.81 -1.85
C GLY A 66 -13.25 -6.07 -3.19
N SER A 67 -12.10 -5.68 -3.78
CA SER A 67 -12.09 -5.07 -5.12
C SER A 67 -12.53 -6.03 -6.23
N ALA A 68 -12.28 -7.34 -6.06
CA ALA A 68 -12.69 -8.36 -7.01
C ALA A 68 -14.18 -8.72 -6.92
N ILE A 69 -14.78 -8.58 -5.73
CA ILE A 69 -16.22 -8.78 -5.50
C ILE A 69 -17.04 -7.59 -6.01
N GLN A 70 -16.43 -6.41 -6.14
CA GLN A 70 -17.10 -5.20 -6.64
C GLN A 70 -17.23 -5.16 -8.18
N GLN A 71 -17.31 -6.34 -8.81
CA GLN A 71 -17.75 -6.55 -10.20
C GLN A 71 -19.22 -6.95 -10.22
#